data_AF-Q5RLM3-F1
#
_entry.id   AF-Q5RLM3-F1
#
_cell.length_a   1.000
_cell.length_b   1.000
_cell.length_c   1.000
_cell.angle_alpha   90.00
_cell.angle_beta   90.00
_cell.angle_gamma   90.00
#
_symmetry.space_group_name_H-M   'P 1'
#
loop_
_entity.id
_entity.type
_entity.pdbx_description
1 polymer ?
#
loop_
_entity_poly.entity_id
_entity_poly.type
_entity_poly.pdbx_seq_one_letter_code
_entity_poly.pdbx_strand_id
1 'polypeptide(L)'
;MTTTPLDVHRQANAASPDLAAALSTIADRGVEFVYFQAITITGRVLGKVAPARHFERLAIKGVQQHQTAIANLQGTREGVLLAGGVHAPEYTAVPDLETFAVLPWDTNFARVFCRLYEADHLAELGGTEFACDTRGLLRRM
;
A
#
# COMPACT_ATOMS: atom_id res chain seq x y z
N MET A 1 -8.43 -16.47 16.79
CA MET A 1 -8.65 -15.71 15.54
C MET A 1 -7.70 -16.28 14.50
N THR A 2 -8.20 -16.59 13.31
CA THR A 2 -7.39 -17.13 12.21
C THR A 2 -6.46 -16.03 11.71
N THR A 3 -5.17 -16.31 11.54
CA THR A 3 -4.20 -15.36 10.96
C THR A 3 -4.63 -15.00 9.54
N THR A 4 -4.79 -13.71 9.26
CA THR A 4 -5.23 -13.21 7.94
C THR A 4 -4.03 -13.04 6.97
N PRO A 5 -4.26 -12.98 5.64
CA PRO A 5 -3.22 -12.62 4.67
C PRO A 5 -2.51 -11.30 4.99
N LEU A 6 -3.25 -10.32 5.49
CA LEU A 6 -2.69 -9.06 6.00
C LEU A 6 -1.71 -9.33 7.15
N ASP A 7 -2.12 -10.08 8.18
CA ASP A 7 -1.25 -10.38 9.33
C ASP A 7 0.04 -11.10 8.90
N VAL A 8 -0.05 -12.03 7.95
CA VAL A 8 1.12 -12.72 7.39
C VAL A 8 2.09 -11.72 6.75
N HIS A 9 1.59 -10.76 5.95
CA HIS A 9 2.46 -9.75 5.33
C HIS A 9 3.06 -8.81 6.38
N ARG A 10 2.28 -8.38 7.38
CA ARG A 10 2.79 -7.54 8.48
C ARG A 10 3.91 -8.25 9.24
N GLN A 11 3.73 -9.53 9.55
CA GLN A 11 4.74 -10.36 10.21
C GLN A 11 5.99 -10.53 9.34
N ALA A 12 5.82 -10.78 8.04
CA ALA A 12 6.93 -10.90 7.09
C ALA A 12 7.76 -9.61 7.02
N ASN A 13 7.10 -8.44 6.95
CA ASN A 13 7.81 -7.15 6.94
C ASN A 13 8.53 -6.89 8.27
N ALA A 14 7.92 -7.21 9.41
CA ALA A 14 8.53 -7.03 10.72
C ALA A 14 9.80 -7.89 10.92
N ALA A 15 9.87 -9.05 10.27
CA ALA A 15 11.03 -9.95 10.33
C ALA A 15 12.00 -9.80 9.16
N SER A 16 11.70 -8.94 8.17
CA SER A 16 12.49 -8.86 6.93
C SER A 16 13.77 -8.04 7.10
N PRO A 17 14.93 -8.53 6.63
CA PRO A 17 16.15 -7.72 6.56
C PRO A 17 16.01 -6.51 5.63
N ASP A 18 15.08 -6.55 4.66
CA ASP A 18 14.84 -5.44 3.73
C ASP A 18 14.32 -4.19 4.45
N LEU A 19 13.63 -4.37 5.59
CA LEU A 19 13.18 -3.25 6.41
C LEU A 19 14.38 -2.45 6.94
N ALA A 20 15.36 -3.15 7.51
CA ALA A 20 16.58 -2.53 8.00
C ALA A 20 17.39 -1.89 6.86
N ALA A 21 17.48 -2.55 5.70
CA ALA A 21 18.16 -2.01 4.52
C ALA A 21 17.50 -0.73 3.99
N ALA A 22 16.17 -0.68 3.92
CA ALA A 22 15.43 0.50 3.52
C ALA A 22 15.61 1.64 4.53
N LEU A 23 15.58 1.36 5.83
CA LEU A 23 15.82 2.36 6.89
C LEU A 23 17.24 2.93 6.83
N SER A 24 18.27 2.09 6.61
CA SER A 24 19.64 2.55 6.38
C SER A 24 19.69 3.48 5.16
N THR A 25 19.10 3.05 4.04
CA THR A 25 19.07 3.84 2.81
C THR A 25 18.39 5.20 3.01
N ILE A 26 17.27 5.24 3.75
CA ILE A 26 16.58 6.49 4.09
C ILE A 26 17.50 7.44 4.86
N ALA A 27 18.20 6.93 5.87
CA ALA A 27 19.12 7.73 6.68
C ALA A 27 20.33 8.20 5.86
N ASP A 28 20.97 7.28 5.14
CA ASP A 28 22.21 7.52 4.38
C ASP A 28 22.00 8.49 3.21
N ARG A 29 20.81 8.47 2.59
CA ARG A 29 20.47 9.30 1.43
C ARG A 29 19.67 10.55 1.78
N GLY A 30 19.33 10.74 3.06
CA GLY A 30 18.54 11.89 3.52
C GLY A 30 17.13 11.93 2.93
N VAL A 31 16.49 10.78 2.75
CA VAL A 31 15.12 10.72 2.22
C VAL A 31 14.15 11.34 3.22
N GLU A 32 13.37 12.33 2.78
CA GLU A 32 12.40 13.04 3.61
C GLU A 32 11.00 12.44 3.53
N PHE A 33 10.63 11.88 2.37
CA PHE A 33 9.29 11.37 2.07
C PHE A 33 9.31 10.06 1.30
N VAL A 34 8.29 9.23 1.52
CA VAL A 34 8.12 7.96 0.80
C VAL A 34 6.74 7.90 0.16
N TYR A 35 6.71 7.59 -1.14
CA TYR A 35 5.50 7.21 -1.88
C TYR A 35 5.17 5.74 -1.63
N PHE A 36 4.05 5.48 -0.98
CA PHE A 36 3.44 4.15 -0.89
C PHE A 36 2.50 3.98 -2.07
N GLN A 37 2.92 3.17 -3.05
CA GLN A 37 2.32 3.12 -4.38
C GLN A 37 1.52 1.85 -4.61
N ALA A 38 0.42 1.97 -5.32
CA ALA A 38 -0.39 0.85 -5.82
C ALA A 38 -0.71 1.07 -7.30
N ILE A 39 -1.18 0.01 -7.97
CA ILE A 39 -1.58 0.07 -9.38
C ILE A 39 -3.10 -0.04 -9.46
N THR A 40 -3.72 0.97 -10.07
CA THR A 40 -5.18 1.02 -10.27
C THR A 40 -5.64 -0.03 -11.28
N ILE A 41 -6.94 -0.31 -11.30
CA ILE A 41 -7.53 -1.27 -12.26
C ILE A 41 -7.35 -0.86 -13.73
N THR A 42 -7.01 0.42 -13.99
CA THR A 42 -6.69 0.94 -15.32
C THR A 42 -5.18 1.06 -15.58
N GLY A 43 -4.33 0.47 -14.72
CA GLY A 43 -2.88 0.45 -14.88
C GLY A 43 -2.15 1.75 -14.51
N ARG A 44 -2.77 2.69 -13.79
CA ARG A 44 -2.11 3.92 -13.34
C ARG A 44 -1.46 3.73 -11.98
N VAL A 45 -0.33 4.39 -11.74
CA VAL A 45 0.27 4.45 -10.42
C VAL A 45 -0.51 5.43 -9.56
N LEU A 46 -1.06 4.93 -8.45
CA LEU A 46 -1.63 5.70 -7.36
C LEU A 46 -0.64 5.69 -6.21
N GLY A 47 -0.55 6.76 -5.42
CA GLY A 47 0.28 6.73 -4.22
C GLY A 47 -0.22 7.62 -3.09
N LYS A 48 0.19 7.26 -1.87
CA LYS A 48 0.07 8.10 -0.67
C LYS A 48 1.48 8.46 -0.21
N VAL A 49 1.73 9.75 -0.01
CA VAL A 49 3.01 10.23 0.50
C VAL A 49 2.96 10.26 2.02
N ALA A 50 4.03 9.79 2.67
CA ALA A 50 4.22 9.95 4.10
C ALA A 50 5.66 10.40 4.41
N PRO A 51 5.88 11.15 5.51
CA PRO A 51 7.22 11.45 5.99
C PRO A 51 8.02 10.18 6.28
N ALA A 52 9.28 10.14 5.85
CA ALA A 52 10.15 8.97 5.94
C ALA A 52 10.40 8.51 7.39
N ARG A 53 10.35 9.43 8.36
CA ARG A 53 10.39 9.10 9.81
C ARG A 53 9.29 8.14 10.27
N HIS A 54 8.21 7.98 9.49
CA HIS A 54 7.13 7.05 9.79
C HIS A 54 7.25 5.73 9.00
N PHE A 55 8.29 5.56 8.17
CA PHE A 55 8.42 4.43 7.26
C PHE A 55 8.40 3.09 8.00
N GLU A 56 9.17 2.92 9.09
CA GLU A 56 9.20 1.65 9.84
C GLU A 56 7.80 1.22 10.31
N ARG A 57 7.06 2.15 10.93
CA ARG A 57 5.69 1.89 11.38
C ARG A 57 4.77 1.55 10.21
N LEU A 58 4.85 2.30 9.12
CA LEU A 58 3.99 2.12 7.94
C LEU A 58 4.36 0.89 7.13
N ALA A 59 5.62 0.44 7.19
CA ALA A 59 6.07 -0.80 6.61
C ALA A 59 5.36 -2.01 7.23
N ILE A 60 5.08 -1.94 8.53
CA ILE A 60 4.41 -3.02 9.26
C ILE A 60 2.90 -2.82 9.29
N LYS A 61 2.40 -1.61 9.54
CA LYS A 61 0.95 -1.38 9.71
C LYS A 61 0.20 -1.18 8.39
N GLY A 62 0.90 -0.72 7.36
CA GLY A 62 0.32 -0.27 6.10
C GLY A 62 -0.17 1.18 6.15
N VAL A 63 -0.61 1.67 4.99
CA VAL A 63 -1.29 2.96 4.84
C VAL A 63 -2.73 2.73 4.42
N GLN A 64 -3.66 3.50 4.99
CA GLN A 64 -5.07 3.42 4.61
C GLN A 64 -5.38 4.35 3.43
N GLN A 65 -6.27 3.90 2.54
CA GLN A 65 -6.77 4.68 1.42
C GLN A 65 -8.18 4.24 1.02
N HIS A 66 -9.03 5.20 0.68
CA HIS A 66 -10.41 4.95 0.22
C HIS A 66 -10.44 4.07 -1.04
N GLN A 67 -11.30 3.05 -1.07
CA GLN A 67 -11.31 2.04 -2.13
C GLN A 67 -11.48 2.60 -3.55
N THR A 68 -12.29 3.64 -3.76
CA THR A 68 -12.44 4.30 -5.08
C THR A 68 -11.12 4.81 -5.67
N ALA A 69 -10.08 5.04 -4.86
CA ALA A 69 -8.77 5.41 -5.38
C ALA A 69 -8.21 4.34 -6.34
N ILE A 70 -8.54 3.06 -6.16
CA ILE A 70 -8.14 1.96 -7.07
C ILE A 70 -8.76 2.08 -8.45
N ALA A 71 -9.84 2.86 -8.59
CA ALA A 71 -10.51 3.18 -9.84
C ALA A 71 -10.22 4.63 -10.28
N ASN A 72 -9.11 5.22 -9.82
CA ASN A 72 -8.72 6.61 -10.11
C ASN A 72 -9.80 7.65 -9.74
N LEU A 73 -10.59 7.38 -8.69
CA LEU A 73 -11.72 8.24 -8.29
C LEU A 73 -12.79 8.42 -9.37
N GLN A 74 -12.88 7.49 -10.34
CA GLN A 74 -13.91 7.51 -11.37
C GLN A 74 -15.27 7.09 -10.80
N GLY A 75 -16.34 7.57 -11.44
CA GLY A 75 -17.72 7.19 -11.14
C GLY A 75 -18.45 6.66 -12.37
N THR A 76 -19.61 6.05 -12.15
CA THR A 76 -20.55 5.69 -13.20
C THR A 76 -21.14 6.95 -13.85
N ARG A 77 -21.88 6.78 -14.95
CA ARG A 77 -22.56 7.89 -15.63
C ARG A 77 -23.60 8.58 -14.73
N GLU A 78 -24.16 7.84 -13.80
CA GLU A 78 -25.13 8.29 -12.80
C GLU A 78 -24.44 8.97 -11.59
N GLY A 79 -23.11 9.10 -11.60
CA GLY A 79 -22.34 9.79 -10.56
C GLY A 79 -21.95 8.94 -9.36
N VAL A 80 -22.09 7.62 -9.43
CA VAL A 80 -21.73 6.71 -8.32
C VAL A 80 -20.24 6.37 -8.40
N LEU A 81 -19.47 6.72 -7.37
CA LEU A 81 -18.05 6.38 -7.29
C LEU A 81 -17.83 4.86 -7.41
N LEU A 82 -16.90 4.45 -8.28
CA LEU A 82 -16.53 3.05 -8.48
C LEU A 82 -15.86 2.49 -7.20
N ALA A 83 -15.90 1.16 -7.05
CA ALA A 83 -15.38 0.46 -5.87
C ALA A 83 -16.01 0.92 -4.54
N GLY A 84 -17.35 0.90 -4.48
CA GLY A 84 -18.11 0.98 -3.21
C GLY A 84 -18.81 2.31 -2.92
N GLY A 85 -18.68 3.32 -3.77
CA GLY A 85 -19.34 4.62 -3.55
C GLY A 85 -18.63 5.49 -2.51
N VAL A 86 -19.28 6.57 -2.07
CA VAL A 86 -18.73 7.53 -1.07
C VAL A 86 -18.59 6.95 0.34
N HIS A 87 -19.23 5.81 0.61
CA HIS A 87 -19.19 5.11 1.88
C HIS A 87 -18.30 3.86 1.82
N ALA A 88 -17.52 3.70 0.75
CA ALA A 88 -16.61 2.57 0.64
C ALA A 88 -15.62 2.62 1.80
N PRO A 89 -15.30 1.46 2.41
CA PRO A 89 -14.26 1.41 3.42
C PRO A 89 -12.91 1.77 2.78
N GLU A 90 -11.94 2.06 3.64
CA GLU A 90 -10.55 2.10 3.20
C GLU A 90 -10.02 0.68 2.99
N TYR A 91 -9.08 0.51 2.07
CA TYR A 91 -8.18 -0.66 2.06
C TYR A 91 -6.89 -0.34 2.82
N THR A 92 -6.19 -1.39 3.23
CA THR A 92 -4.86 -1.32 3.84
C THR A 92 -3.81 -1.65 2.78
N ALA A 93 -2.92 -0.71 2.46
CA ALA A 93 -1.80 -0.93 1.55
C ALA A 93 -0.51 -1.21 2.35
N VAL A 94 0.04 -2.42 2.22
CA VAL A 94 1.27 -2.84 2.92
C VAL A 94 2.40 -2.94 1.89
N PRO A 95 3.56 -2.29 2.13
CA PRO A 95 4.65 -2.25 1.16
C PRO A 95 5.33 -3.61 0.97
N ASP A 96 5.63 -3.93 -0.29
CA ASP A 96 6.58 -4.97 -0.66
C ASP A 96 7.99 -4.36 -0.58
N LEU A 97 8.70 -4.62 0.53
CA LEU A 97 9.96 -3.95 0.88
C LEU A 97 11.06 -4.14 -0.16
N GLU A 98 11.11 -5.28 -0.84
CA GLU A 98 12.02 -5.57 -1.95
C GLU A 98 11.94 -4.54 -3.10
N THR A 99 10.83 -3.78 -3.18
CA THR A 99 10.61 -2.79 -4.23
C THR A 99 11.03 -1.37 -3.84
N PHE A 100 11.54 -1.16 -2.62
CA PHE A 100 11.95 0.15 -2.15
C PHE A 100 13.05 0.75 -3.04
N ALA A 101 12.87 2.01 -3.44
CA ALA A 101 13.88 2.72 -4.24
C ALA A 101 13.81 4.24 -4.01
N VAL A 102 14.97 4.87 -3.86
CA VAL A 102 15.12 6.34 -3.92
C VAL A 102 14.90 6.80 -5.35
N LEU A 103 14.15 7.88 -5.55
CA LEU A 103 13.91 8.40 -6.90
C LEU A 103 15.20 9.04 -7.45
N PRO A 104 15.60 8.74 -8.70
CA PRO A 104 16.86 9.23 -9.24
C PRO A 104 16.84 10.71 -9.63
N TRP A 105 15.64 11.30 -9.82
CA TRP A 105 15.46 12.71 -10.19
C TRP A 105 15.12 13.62 -9.00
N ASP A 106 14.73 13.06 -7.85
CA ASP A 106 14.47 13.79 -6.61
C ASP A 106 14.76 12.87 -5.42
N THR A 107 16.00 12.93 -4.93
CA THR A 107 16.48 12.01 -3.89
C THR A 107 15.90 12.28 -2.51
N ASN A 108 15.19 13.40 -2.31
CA ASN A 108 14.43 13.65 -1.09
C ASN A 108 13.21 12.72 -0.98
N PHE A 109 12.85 12.04 -2.09
CA PHE A 109 11.78 11.07 -2.14
C PHE A 109 12.29 9.66 -2.42
N ALA A 110 11.66 8.69 -1.77
CA ALA A 110 11.68 7.29 -2.17
C ALA A 110 10.28 6.80 -2.54
N ARG A 111 10.20 5.61 -3.12
CA ARG A 111 8.96 4.91 -3.43
C ARG A 111 9.03 3.45 -3.02
N VAL A 112 7.88 2.88 -2.73
CA VAL A 112 7.71 1.44 -2.50
C VAL A 112 6.34 1.03 -3.04
N PHE A 113 6.26 -0.09 -3.75
CA PHE A 113 4.97 -0.64 -4.18
C PHE A 113 4.34 -1.42 -3.02
N CYS A 114 3.02 -1.42 -2.98
CA CYS A 114 2.23 -2.07 -1.95
C CYS A 114 1.34 -3.17 -2.53
N ARG A 115 1.07 -4.19 -1.70
CA ARG A 115 -0.08 -5.08 -1.83
C ARG A 115 -1.25 -4.53 -1.03
N LEU A 116 -2.46 -4.75 -1.51
CA LEU A 116 -3.67 -4.22 -0.91
C LEU A 116 -4.50 -5.31 -0.24
N TYR A 117 -5.08 -4.95 0.90
CA TYR A 117 -5.89 -5.82 1.74
C TYR A 117 -7.17 -5.12 2.17
N GLU A 118 -8.23 -5.87 2.40
CA GLU A 118 -9.40 -5.37 3.10
C GLU A 118 -9.02 -4.86 4.49
N ALA A 119 -9.68 -3.80 4.96
CA ALA A 119 -9.36 -3.22 6.26
C ALA A 119 -9.62 -4.19 7.42
N ASP A 120 -8.76 -4.16 8.42
CA ASP A 120 -8.77 -5.11 9.55
C ASP A 120 -10.02 -5.01 10.44
N HIS A 121 -10.65 -3.83 10.49
CA HIS A 121 -11.87 -3.60 11.27
C HIS A 121 -13.16 -4.09 10.60
N LEU A 122 -13.11 -4.58 9.35
CA LEU A 122 -14.28 -5.10 8.67
C LEU A 122 -14.72 -6.43 9.30
N ALA A 123 -16.00 -6.55 9.63
CA ALA A 123 -16.56 -7.75 10.25
C ALA A 123 -16.48 -8.97 9.33
N GLU A 124 -16.66 -8.75 8.03
CA GLU A 124 -16.51 -9.75 6.98
C GLU A 124 -15.29 -9.39 6.13
N LEU A 125 -14.51 -10.39 5.73
CA LEU A 125 -13.32 -10.24 4.85
C LEU A 125 -12.16 -9.41 5.44
N GLY A 126 -12.23 -8.96 6.70
CA GLY A 126 -11.16 -8.18 7.31
C GLY A 126 -9.79 -8.83 7.17
N GLY A 127 -8.83 -8.09 6.58
CA GLY A 127 -7.46 -8.55 6.36
C GLY A 127 -7.26 -9.55 5.22
N THR A 128 -8.29 -9.93 4.45
CA THR A 128 -8.11 -10.71 3.21
C THR A 128 -7.48 -9.86 2.11
N GLU A 129 -6.95 -10.48 1.06
CA GLU A 129 -6.45 -9.72 -0.09
C GLU A 129 -7.57 -8.93 -0.78
N PHE A 130 -7.26 -7.70 -1.17
CA PHE A 130 -8.22 -6.84 -1.85
C PHE A 130 -8.44 -7.32 -3.29
N ALA A 131 -9.70 -7.57 -3.66
CA ALA A 131 -10.04 -8.18 -4.94
C ALA A 131 -9.62 -7.33 -6.16
N CYS A 132 -9.55 -6.00 -6.03
CA CYS A 132 -9.17 -5.10 -7.11
C CYS A 132 -7.66 -4.77 -7.14
N ASP A 133 -6.83 -5.45 -6.34
CA ASP A 133 -5.38 -5.30 -6.39
C ASP A 133 -4.80 -6.01 -7.63
N THR A 134 -4.58 -5.26 -8.71
CA THR A 134 -4.02 -5.80 -9.95
C THR A 134 -2.64 -6.43 -9.77
N ARG A 135 -1.76 -5.78 -8.98
CA ARG A 135 -0.40 -6.28 -8.71
C ARG A 135 -0.45 -7.49 -7.78
N GLY A 136 -1.27 -7.43 -6.74
CA GLY A 136 -1.46 -8.52 -5.79
C GLY A 136 -2.02 -9.77 -6.45
N LEU A 137 -2.99 -9.62 -7.37
CA LEU A 137 -3.52 -10.72 -8.18
C LEU A 137 -2.43 -11.39 -9.01
N LEU A 138 -1.65 -10.61 -9.76
CA LEU A 138 -0.56 -11.14 -10.60
C LEU A 138 0.46 -11.93 -9.78
N ARG A 139 0.78 -11.50 -8.56
CA ARG A 139 1.76 -12.18 -7.70
C ARG A 139 1.31 -13.57 -7.22
N ARG A 140 0.00 -13.86 -7.26
CA ARG A 140 -0.59 -15.13 -6.80
C ARG A 140 -0.90 -16.11 -7.94
N MET A 141 -0.74 -15.68 -9.20
CA MET A 141 -0.86 -16.53 -10.38
C MET A 141 0.47 -17.26 -10.64
#